data_AF-A0A072NR56-F1
#
_entry.id   AF-A0A072NR56-F1
#
_cell.length_a   1.000
_cell.length_b   1.000
_cell.length_c   1.000
_cell.angle_alpha   90.00
_cell.angle_beta   90.00
_cell.angle_gamma   90.00
#
_symmetry.space_group_name_H-M   'P 1'
#
loop_
_entity.id
_entity.type
_entity.pdbx_description
1 polymer ?
#
loop_
_entity_poly.entity_id
_entity_poly.type
_entity_poly.pdbx_seq_one_letter_code
_entity_poly.pdbx_strand_id
1 'polypeptide(L)'
;MKKFEVELSITKTFTTKVIIEGDFQDMKDPAIKSAAEQVADNMDHERWDYNDTVFEIYSLKELPEHFSADHIHLLRAGYSLSMVKSFSKEDVEAQIGAIADSL
;
A
#
# COMPACT_ATOMS: atom_id res chain seq x y z
N MET A 1 7.31 4.63 -26.26
CA MET A 1 6.81 5.21 -24.99
C MET A 1 7.55 4.54 -23.85
N LYS A 2 8.19 5.32 -22.97
CA LYS A 2 8.91 4.77 -21.80
C LYS A 2 7.92 4.30 -20.73
N LYS A 3 8.30 3.26 -19.99
CA LYS A 3 7.51 2.67 -18.88
C LYS A 3 8.41 2.60 -17.65
N PHE A 4 7.87 2.82 -16.47
CA PHE A 4 8.62 2.80 -15.22
C PHE A 4 7.92 1.94 -14.18
N GLU A 5 8.70 1.17 -13.44
CA GLU A 5 8.32 0.59 -12.16
C GLU A 5 8.73 1.61 -11.08
N VAL A 6 7.78 1.96 -10.22
CA VAL A 6 7.97 3.00 -9.21
C VAL A 6 7.59 2.44 -7.85
N GLU A 7 8.52 2.50 -6.91
CA GLU A 7 8.29 2.12 -5.52
C GLU A 7 8.01 3.40 -4.72
N LEU A 8 6.89 3.39 -4.00
CA LEU A 8 6.36 4.56 -3.29
C LEU A 8 6.05 4.21 -1.84
N SER A 9 6.40 5.10 -0.91
CA SER A 9 5.73 5.20 0.39
C SER A 9 4.38 5.86 0.24
N ILE A 10 3.39 5.37 0.98
CA ILE A 10 2.09 6.02 1.08
C ILE A 10 1.77 6.20 2.56
N THR A 11 1.73 7.45 2.99
CA THR A 11 1.34 7.81 4.36
C THR A 11 -0.02 8.49 4.33
N LYS A 12 -1.00 7.90 5.02
CA LYS A 12 -2.31 8.51 5.23
C LYS A 12 -2.40 9.11 6.62
N THR A 13 -2.83 10.36 6.71
CA THR A 13 -2.98 11.05 7.98
C THR A 13 -4.46 11.26 8.31
N PHE A 14 -4.84 10.79 9.49
CA PHE A 14 -6.18 10.94 10.04
C PHE A 14 -6.11 11.68 11.37
N THR A 15 -7.13 12.47 11.68
CA THR A 15 -7.30 13.09 12.99
C THR A 15 -8.65 12.71 13.57
N THR A 16 -8.71 12.54 14.88
CA THR A 16 -9.96 12.29 15.59
C THR A 16 -9.90 12.89 16.99
N LYS A 17 -11.05 13.05 17.61
CA LYS A 17 -11.18 13.44 19.02
C LYS A 17 -11.83 12.30 19.78
N VAL A 18 -11.20 11.92 20.89
CA VAL A 18 -11.71 10.90 21.80
C VAL A 18 -12.03 11.51 23.14
N ILE A 19 -13.02 10.93 23.82
CA ILE A 19 -13.31 11.21 25.23
C ILE A 19 -12.87 9.97 26.00
N ILE A 20 -12.10 10.17 27.08
CA ILE A 20 -11.63 9.09 27.95
C ILE A 20 -12.09 9.37 29.38
N GLU A 21 -12.41 8.31 30.10
CA GLU A 21 -12.85 8.35 31.50
C GLU A 21 -12.01 7.34 32.31
N GLY A 22 -11.61 7.71 33.52
CA GLY A 22 -10.78 6.88 34.38
C GLY A 22 -10.16 7.66 35.54
N ASP A 23 -9.55 6.94 36.48
CA ASP A 23 -8.87 7.51 37.65
C ASP A 23 -7.46 8.00 37.27
N PHE A 24 -7.39 9.08 36.48
CA PHE A 24 -6.13 9.70 36.08
C PHE A 24 -5.65 10.69 37.15
N GLN A 25 -4.34 10.70 37.43
CA GLN A 25 -3.77 11.60 38.43
C GLN A 25 -3.80 13.07 37.99
N ASP A 26 -3.38 13.35 36.74
CA ASP A 26 -3.42 14.66 36.10
C ASP A 26 -3.25 14.55 34.57
N MET A 27 -3.15 15.68 33.86
CA MET A 27 -3.02 15.74 32.39
C MET A 27 -1.73 15.11 31.83
N LYS A 28 -0.74 14.83 32.67
CA LYS A 28 0.54 14.20 32.28
C LYS A 28 0.59 12.72 32.67
N ASP A 29 -0.50 12.18 33.21
CA ASP A 29 -0.58 10.76 33.54
C ASP A 29 -0.33 9.92 32.27
N PRO A 30 0.69 9.04 32.25
CA PRO A 30 1.00 8.22 31.07
C PRO A 30 -0.17 7.30 30.66
N ALA A 31 -1.10 6.98 31.56
CA ALA A 31 -2.28 6.19 31.25
C ALA A 31 -3.25 6.90 30.30
N ILE A 32 -3.27 8.25 30.28
CA ILE A 32 -4.11 9.05 29.36
C ILE A 32 -3.80 8.71 27.90
N LYS A 33 -2.51 8.61 27.55
CA LYS A 33 -2.09 8.30 26.19
C LYS A 33 -2.60 6.92 25.76
N SER A 34 -2.38 5.91 26.60
CA SER A 34 -2.78 4.53 26.30
C SER A 34 -4.31 4.40 26.21
N ALA A 35 -5.06 5.06 27.09
CA ALA A 35 -6.53 5.06 27.04
C ALA A 35 -7.05 5.76 25.77
N ALA A 36 -6.46 6.90 25.39
CA ALA A 36 -6.84 7.62 24.19
C ALA A 36 -6.57 6.81 22.91
N GLU A 37 -5.42 6.15 22.82
CA GLU A 37 -5.07 5.26 21.70
C GLU A 37 -6.05 4.09 21.60
N GLN A 38 -6.39 3.46 22.74
CA GLN A 38 -7.34 2.35 22.76
C GLN A 38 -8.75 2.77 22.35
N VAL A 39 -9.24 3.92 22.83
CA VAL A 39 -10.57 4.43 22.42
C VAL A 39 -10.56 4.75 20.93
N ALA A 40 -9.52 5.42 20.42
CA ALA A 40 -9.41 5.75 19.00
C ALA A 40 -9.40 4.50 18.11
N ASP A 41 -8.62 3.47 18.47
CA ASP A 41 -8.51 2.21 17.72
C ASP A 41 -9.84 1.45 17.67
N ASN A 42 -10.63 1.52 18.74
CA ASN A 42 -11.98 0.93 18.81
C ASN A 42 -13.06 1.77 18.10
N MET A 43 -12.76 2.98 17.65
CA MET A 43 -13.73 3.76 16.87
C MET A 43 -13.96 3.12 15.50
N ASP A 44 -15.11 3.41 14.93
CA ASP A 44 -15.30 3.27 13.49
C ASP A 44 -14.31 4.20 12.77
N HIS A 45 -13.33 3.62 12.07
CA HIS A 45 -12.26 4.37 11.39
C HIS A 45 -12.80 5.24 10.24
N GLU A 46 -14.02 4.98 9.74
CA GLU A 46 -14.69 5.89 8.79
C GLU A 46 -15.08 7.23 9.43
N ARG A 47 -15.11 7.31 10.76
CA ARG A 47 -15.37 8.55 11.51
C ARG A 47 -14.11 9.37 11.77
N TRP A 48 -12.94 8.87 11.38
CA TRP A 48 -11.73 9.67 11.46
C TRP A 48 -11.71 10.70 10.33
N ASP A 49 -11.37 11.94 10.68
CA ASP A 49 -11.23 13.00 9.69
C ASP A 49 -9.97 12.73 8.87
N TYR A 50 -10.16 12.31 7.63
CA TYR A 50 -9.06 12.16 6.67
C TYR A 50 -8.52 13.55 6.29
N ASN A 51 -7.22 13.75 6.49
CA ASN A 51 -6.57 15.02 6.20
C ASN A 51 -5.85 15.00 4.86
N ASP A 52 -4.93 14.04 4.67
CA ASP A 52 -4.04 14.02 3.52
C ASP A 52 -3.47 12.62 3.24
N THR A 53 -3.00 12.43 2.01
CA THR A 53 -2.17 11.30 1.59
C THR A 53 -0.88 11.84 0.99
N VAL A 54 0.23 11.52 1.64
CA VAL A 54 1.56 11.86 1.17
C VAL A 54 2.15 10.67 0.41
N PHE A 55 2.69 10.95 -0.77
CA PHE A 55 3.38 9.98 -1.62
C PHE A 55 4.86 10.33 -1.69
N GLU A 56 5.73 9.39 -1.33
CA GLU A 56 7.19 9.58 -1.40
C GLU A 56 7.79 8.52 -2.32
N ILE A 57 8.56 8.94 -3.33
CA ILE A 57 9.23 8.01 -4.25
C ILE A 57 10.53 7.52 -3.64
N TYR A 58 10.66 6.20 -3.46
CA TYR A 58 11.90 5.59 -2.99
C TYR A 58 12.78 5.09 -4.14
N SER A 59 12.15 4.55 -5.20
CA SER A 59 12.87 3.97 -6.32
C SER A 59 12.11 4.17 -7.62
N LEU A 60 12.86 4.38 -8.70
CA LEU A 60 12.34 4.52 -10.05
C LEU A 60 13.21 3.70 -11.00
N LYS A 61 12.60 2.79 -11.74
CA LYS A 61 13.29 1.89 -12.67
C LYS A 61 12.62 1.90 -14.03
N GLU A 62 13.37 2.27 -15.06
CA GLU A 62 12.88 2.18 -16.44
C GLU A 62 12.72 0.70 -16.83
N LEU A 63 11.54 0.36 -17.34
CA LEU A 63 11.20 -0.96 -17.83
C LEU A 63 11.65 -1.11 -19.30
N PRO A 64 12.00 -2.33 -19.74
CA PRO A 64 12.43 -2.55 -21.11
C PRO A 64 11.35 -2.12 -22.13
N GLU A 65 11.76 -1.46 -23.21
CA GLU A 65 10.81 -0.91 -24.20
C GLU A 65 9.96 -2.00 -24.86
N HIS A 66 10.51 -3.21 -25.03
CA HIS A 66 9.86 -4.36 -25.64
C HIS A 66 8.79 -5.03 -24.76
N PHE A 67 8.64 -4.62 -23.50
CA PHE A 67 7.60 -5.20 -22.63
C PHE A 67 6.21 -4.92 -23.20
N SER A 68 5.49 -5.99 -23.53
CA SER A 68 4.09 -5.94 -23.99
C SER A 68 3.13 -5.64 -22.83
N ALA A 69 1.84 -5.49 -23.14
CA ALA A 69 0.80 -5.34 -22.12
C ALA A 69 0.78 -6.53 -21.13
N ASP A 70 1.03 -7.75 -21.63
CA ASP A 70 1.05 -8.97 -20.82
C ASP A 70 2.23 -8.98 -19.84
N HIS A 71 3.41 -8.53 -20.27
CA HIS A 71 4.55 -8.36 -19.36
C HIS A 71 4.18 -7.39 -18.22
N ILE A 72 3.51 -6.28 -18.54
CA ILE A 72 3.06 -5.32 -17.53
C ILE A 72 1.97 -5.91 -16.62
N HIS A 73 1.10 -6.77 -17.17
CA HIS A 73 0.08 -7.45 -16.38
C HIS A 73 0.71 -8.40 -15.35
N LEU A 74 1.71 -9.19 -15.75
CA LEU A 74 2.44 -10.06 -14.81
C LEU A 74 3.10 -9.26 -13.69
N LEU A 75 3.75 -8.14 -13.99
CA LEU A 75 4.33 -7.26 -12.95
C LEU A 75 3.25 -6.75 -11.98
N ARG A 76 2.09 -6.34 -12.48
CA ARG A 76 0.96 -5.88 -11.65
C ARG A 76 0.34 -6.99 -10.82
N ALA A 77 0.40 -8.23 -11.29
CA ALA A 77 -0.01 -9.42 -10.56
C ALA A 77 1.02 -9.84 -9.47
N GLY A 78 2.13 -9.11 -9.33
CA GLY A 78 3.13 -9.33 -8.28
C GLY A 78 4.35 -10.14 -8.71
N TYR A 79 4.47 -10.51 -9.99
CA TYR A 79 5.67 -11.17 -10.50
C TYR A 79 6.84 -10.18 -10.49
N SER A 80 8.02 -10.65 -10.09
CA SER A 80 9.20 -9.79 -10.01
C SER A 80 9.72 -9.42 -11.41
N LEU A 81 10.33 -8.23 -11.53
CA LEU A 81 10.91 -7.79 -12.78
C LEU A 81 12.02 -8.70 -13.32
N SER A 82 12.81 -9.33 -12.45
CA SER A 82 13.82 -10.31 -12.88
C SER A 82 13.18 -11.54 -13.52
N MET A 83 12.06 -12.03 -12.96
CA MET A 83 11.32 -13.16 -13.49
C MET A 83 10.70 -12.82 -14.84
N VAL A 84 9.96 -11.71 -14.94
CA VAL A 84 9.31 -11.30 -16.19
C VAL A 84 10.32 -11.05 -17.32
N LYS A 85 11.53 -10.55 -17.00
CA LYS A 85 12.62 -10.40 -18.00
C LYS A 85 13.14 -11.72 -18.55
N SER A 86 13.03 -12.80 -17.79
CA SER A 86 13.51 -14.12 -18.21
C SER A 86 12.50 -14.91 -19.03
N PHE A 87 11.24 -14.47 -19.06
CA PHE A 87 10.18 -15.16 -19.78
C PHE A 87 10.31 -14.96 -21.30
N SER A 88 10.12 -16.06 -22.03
CA SER A 88 9.80 -16.01 -23.44
C SER A 88 8.39 -15.45 -23.66
N LYS A 89 8.03 -15.18 -24.92
CA LYS A 89 6.68 -14.72 -25.24
C LYS A 89 5.65 -15.79 -24.88
N GLU A 90 5.95 -17.05 -25.18
CA GLU A 90 5.11 -18.20 -24.86
C GLU A 90 4.93 -18.36 -23.34
N ASP A 91 5.98 -18.15 -22.55
CA ASP A 91 5.90 -18.18 -21.09
C ASP A 91 4.97 -17.10 -20.55
N VAL A 92 5.07 -15.87 -21.08
CA VAL A 92 4.19 -14.77 -20.68
C VAL A 92 2.73 -15.10 -20.97
N GLU A 93 2.42 -15.58 -22.18
CA GLU A 93 1.06 -15.96 -22.58
C GLU A 93 0.50 -17.10 -21.69
N ALA A 94 1.31 -18.11 -21.41
CA ALA A 94 0.92 -19.22 -20.54
C ALA A 94 0.60 -18.76 -19.10
N GLN A 95 1.42 -17.85 -18.54
CA GLN A 95 1.19 -17.31 -17.19
C GLN A 95 -0.08 -16.46 -17.13
N ILE A 96 -0.34 -15.65 -18.16
CA ILE A 96 -1.59 -14.88 -18.24
C ILE A 96 -2.82 -15.81 -18.29
N GLY A 97 -2.75 -16.88 -19.08
CA GLY A 97 -3.81 -17.89 -19.12
C GLY A 97 -4.07 -18.50 -17.74
N ALA A 98 -3.01 -18.90 -17.03
CA ALA A 98 -3.13 -19.47 -15.69
C ALA A 98 -3.74 -18.50 -14.66
N ILE A 99 -3.43 -17.21 -14.74
CA ILE A 99 -4.03 -16.18 -13.87
C ILE A 99 -5.53 -16.04 -14.17
N ALA A 100 -5.90 -15.97 -15.45
CA ALA A 100 -7.29 -15.83 -15.88
C ALA A 100 -8.17 -17.01 -15.44
N ASP A 101 -7.62 -18.23 -15.44
CA ASP A 101 -8.32 -19.45 -15.00
C ASP A 101 -8.44 -19.56 -13.47
N SER A 102 -7.75 -18.70 -12.72
CA SER A 102 -7.73 -18.71 -11.25
C SER A 102 -8.67 -17.70 -10.58
N LEU A 103 -9.39 -16.90 -11.37
CA LEU A 103 -10.37 -15.88 -10.95
C LEU A 103 -11.82 -16.38 -11.12
#